data_AF-A0A948ZBN0-F1
#
_entry.id   AF-A0A948ZBN0-F1
#
_cell.length_a   1.000
_cell.length_b   1.000
_cell.length_c   1.000
_cell.angle_alpha   90.00
_cell.angle_beta   90.00
_cell.angle_gamma   90.00
#
_symmetry.space_group_name_H-M   'P 1'
#
loop_
_entity.id
_entity.type
_entity.pdbx_description
1 polymer ?
#
loop_
_entity_poly.entity_id
_entity_poly.type
_entity_poly.pdbx_seq_one_letter_code
_entity_poly.pdbx_strand_id
1 'polypeptide(L)'
;MNATPEPDPFPLHPEAACNLIMKGGIASGVIYPRLISELARSYRFSAIGGTSAGAIAAAGAAVAELRRQRDHDTAGFEALTRLPEELAKPSGRGNVLLSL
;
A
#
# COMPACT_ATOMS: atom_id res chain seq x y z
N MET A 1 16.57 31.55 0.51
CA MET A 1 16.93 30.22 -0.02
C MET A 1 15.76 29.30 0.30
N ASN A 2 14.79 29.18 -0.61
CA ASN A 2 13.69 28.24 -0.41
C ASN A 2 14.19 26.85 -0.77
N ALA A 3 14.11 25.92 0.19
CA ALA A 3 14.36 24.51 -0.07
C ALA A 3 13.43 24.05 -1.20
N THR A 4 13.97 23.36 -2.19
CA THR A 4 13.14 22.59 -3.12
C THR A 4 12.31 21.61 -2.29
N PRO A 5 10.98 21.52 -2.50
CA PRO A 5 10.17 20.53 -1.80
C PRO A 5 10.78 19.15 -2.05
N GLU A 6 10.94 18.35 -0.99
CA GLU A 6 11.30 16.95 -1.12
C GLU A 6 10.36 16.29 -2.14
N PRO A 7 10.86 15.46 -3.06
CA PRO A 7 10.03 14.83 -4.06
C PRO A 7 8.93 14.01 -3.39
N ASP A 8 7.71 14.11 -3.94
CA ASP A 8 6.57 13.29 -3.50
C ASP A 8 7.03 11.82 -3.42
N PRO A 9 6.87 11.14 -2.26
CA PRO A 9 7.29 9.76 -2.12
C PRO A 9 6.63 8.84 -3.15
N PHE A 10 5.47 9.22 -3.69
CA PHE A 10 4.73 8.49 -4.71
C PHE A 10 4.53 9.37 -5.95
N PRO A 11 5.36 9.23 -7.01
CA PRO A 11 5.14 9.99 -8.23
C PRO A 11 3.77 9.67 -8.83
N LEU A 12 3.06 10.71 -9.30
CA LEU A 12 1.76 10.57 -9.97
C LEU A 12 1.84 9.75 -11.26
N HIS A 13 2.97 9.86 -11.96
CA HIS A 13 3.21 9.20 -13.24
C HIS A 13 4.60 8.52 -13.26
N PRO A 14 4.76 7.36 -12.60
CA PRO A 14 5.96 6.56 -12.73
C PRO A 14 6.08 6.03 -14.17
N GLU A 15 7.29 6.07 -14.75
CA GLU A 15 7.53 5.58 -16.12
C GLU A 15 7.43 4.05 -16.24
N ALA A 16 7.82 3.34 -15.18
CA ALA A 16 7.82 1.88 -15.17
C ALA A 16 6.45 1.32 -14.74
N ALA A 17 5.97 0.32 -15.49
CA ALA A 17 4.76 -0.43 -15.16
C ALA A 17 5.09 -1.75 -14.45
N CYS A 18 4.23 -2.18 -13.53
CA CYS A 18 4.38 -3.44 -12.80
C CYS A 18 3.04 -4.19 -12.70
N ASN A 19 3.09 -5.52 -12.87
CA ASN A 19 1.98 -6.41 -12.54
C ASN A 19 2.28 -7.06 -11.18
N LEU A 20 1.36 -6.92 -10.22
CA LEU A 20 1.57 -7.33 -8.84
C LEU A 20 0.65 -8.50 -8.47
N ILE A 21 1.24 -9.68 -8.23
CA ILE A 21 0.52 -10.88 -7.78
C ILE A 21 0.98 -11.28 -6.38
N MET A 22 0.03 -11.40 -5.44
CA MET A 22 0.31 -11.59 -4.02
C MET A 22 -0.31 -12.88 -3.46
N LYS A 23 0.53 -13.81 -2.99
CA LYS A 23 0.07 -15.05 -2.34
C LYS A 23 -0.48 -14.77 -0.94
N GLY A 24 -1.51 -15.50 -0.52
CA GLY A 24 -2.00 -15.47 0.85
C GLY A 24 -1.03 -16.05 1.89
N GLY A 25 -1.09 -15.48 3.09
CA GLY A 25 -0.31 -15.90 4.25
C GLY A 25 -0.53 -14.92 5.41
N ILE A 26 -0.44 -15.40 6.66
CA ILE A 26 -0.66 -14.57 7.84
C ILE A 26 0.36 -13.43 7.90
N ALA A 27 1.66 -13.76 7.82
CA ALA A 27 2.73 -12.75 7.78
C ALA A 27 2.58 -11.80 6.58
N SER A 28 2.15 -12.33 5.44
CA SER A 28 1.91 -11.55 4.23
C SER A 28 0.85 -10.47 4.42
N GLY A 29 -0.18 -10.70 5.23
CA GLY A 29 -1.20 -9.70 5.55
C GLY A 29 -0.66 -8.46 6.27
N VAL A 30 0.46 -8.60 6.99
CA VAL A 30 1.14 -7.51 7.69
C VAL A 30 2.19 -6.84 6.82
N ILE A 31 2.89 -7.61 5.98
CA ILE A 31 4.01 -7.11 5.16
C ILE A 31 3.53 -6.39 3.90
N TYR A 32 2.48 -6.89 3.23
CA TYR A 32 2.08 -6.38 1.93
C TYR A 32 1.70 -4.89 1.89
N PRO A 33 1.04 -4.29 2.89
CA PRO A 33 0.73 -2.86 2.85
C PRO A 33 1.97 -1.99 2.61
N ARG A 34 3.07 -2.21 3.35
CA ARG A 34 4.33 -1.48 3.14
C ARG A 34 5.02 -1.87 1.84
N LEU A 35 4.99 -3.15 1.45
CA LEU A 35 5.56 -3.59 0.17
C LEU A 35 4.90 -2.85 -1.00
N ILE A 36 3.57 -2.76 -1.00
CA ILE A 36 2.81 -2.06 -2.02
C ILE A 36 3.24 -0.60 -2.08
N SER A 37 3.31 0.08 -0.93
CA SER A 37 3.75 1.47 -0.86
C SER A 37 5.16 1.62 -1.44
N GLU A 38 6.14 0.82 -1.01
CA GLU A 38 7.51 0.93 -1.53
C GLU A 38 7.59 0.69 -3.05
N LEU A 39 6.83 -0.27 -3.58
CA LEU A 39 6.76 -0.49 -5.03
C LEU A 39 6.11 0.69 -5.76
N ALA A 40 5.08 1.33 -5.18
CA ALA A 40 4.37 2.45 -5.80
C ALA A 40 5.25 3.69 -6.00
N ARG A 41 6.36 3.80 -5.25
CA ARG A 41 7.37 4.86 -5.41
C ARG A 41 8.10 4.81 -6.74
N SER A 42 8.17 3.62 -7.35
CA SER A 42 8.89 3.38 -8.61
C SER A 42 7.99 2.90 -9.74
N TYR A 43 6.83 2.30 -9.43
CA TYR A 43 6.01 1.61 -10.41
C TYR A 43 4.56 2.10 -10.43
N ARG A 44 4.00 2.11 -11.64
CA ARG A 44 2.56 2.15 -11.92
C ARG A 44 1.99 0.74 -11.97
N PHE A 45 1.03 0.41 -11.10
CA PHE A 45 0.42 -0.91 -11.14
C PHE A 45 -0.55 -1.03 -12.32
N SER A 46 -0.37 -2.07 -13.14
CA SER A 46 -1.17 -2.31 -14.36
C SER A 46 -2.13 -3.49 -14.22
N ALA A 47 -1.73 -4.52 -13.50
CA ALA A 47 -2.60 -5.61 -13.08
C ALA A 47 -2.27 -6.00 -11.63
N ILE A 48 -3.31 -6.29 -10.83
CA ILE A 48 -3.15 -6.60 -9.41
C ILE A 48 -4.03 -7.80 -9.08
N GLY A 49 -3.47 -8.79 -8.38
CA GLY A 49 -4.22 -9.96 -7.95
C GLY A 49 -3.66 -10.57 -6.67
N GLY A 50 -4.47 -11.35 -5.97
CA GLY A 50 -4.00 -12.07 -4.80
C GLY A 50 -5.00 -13.07 -4.24
N THR A 51 -4.57 -13.80 -3.21
CA THR A 51 -5.38 -14.84 -2.54
C THR A 51 -5.41 -14.61 -1.03
N SER A 52 -6.54 -14.84 -0.36
CA SER A 52 -6.70 -14.66 1.10
C SER A 52 -6.20 -13.28 1.57
N ALA A 53 -5.25 -13.19 2.51
CA ALA A 53 -4.63 -11.93 2.92
C ALA A 53 -4.02 -11.13 1.76
N GLY A 54 -3.49 -11.82 0.74
CA GLY A 54 -3.01 -11.20 -0.50
C GLY A 54 -4.12 -10.60 -1.36
N ALA A 55 -5.35 -11.14 -1.32
CA ALA A 55 -6.49 -10.57 -2.01
C ALA A 55 -6.95 -9.25 -1.35
N ILE A 56 -6.90 -9.18 -0.01
CA ILE A 56 -7.18 -7.96 0.74
C ILE A 56 -6.14 -6.87 0.38
N ALA A 57 -4.85 -7.24 0.39
CA ALA A 57 -3.78 -6.33 -0.03
C ALA A 57 -3.92 -5.90 -1.49
N ALA A 58 -4.30 -6.81 -2.39
CA ALA A 58 -4.57 -6.52 -3.80
C ALA A 58 -5.69 -5.50 -3.98
N ALA A 59 -6.79 -5.64 -3.24
CA ALA A 59 -7.88 -4.66 -3.26
C ALA A 59 -7.40 -3.28 -2.78
N GLY A 60 -6.62 -3.24 -1.69
CA GLY A 60 -6.02 -1.99 -1.20
C GLY A 60 -5.11 -1.31 -2.23
N ALA A 61 -4.21 -2.08 -2.86
CA ALA A 61 -3.34 -1.58 -3.92
C ALA A 61 -4.14 -1.06 -5.13
N ALA A 62 -5.19 -1.77 -5.54
CA ALA A 62 -6.03 -1.36 -6.66
C ALA A 62 -6.77 -0.06 -6.40
N VAL A 63 -7.33 0.11 -5.20
CA VAL A 63 -8.02 1.37 -4.83
C VAL A 63 -7.03 2.53 -4.73
N ALA A 64 -5.84 2.31 -4.16
CA ALA A 64 -4.80 3.33 -4.08
C ALA A 64 -4.30 3.75 -5.47
N GLU A 65 -4.06 2.78 -6.37
CA GLU A 65 -3.67 3.06 -7.75
C GLU A 65 -4.78 3.78 -8.53
N LEU A 66 -6.04 3.35 -8.37
CA LEU A 66 -7.19 4.01 -9.00
C LEU A 66 -7.30 5.47 -8.57
N ARG A 67 -7.12 5.76 -7.27
CA ARG A 67 -7.12 7.12 -6.73
C ARG A 67 -5.96 7.94 -7.29
N ARG A 68 -4.75 7.37 -7.36
CA ARG A 68 -3.59 8.04 -7.98
C ARG A 68 -3.88 8.43 -9.44
N GLN A 69 -4.47 7.51 -10.22
CA GLN A 69 -4.69 7.72 -11.64
C GLN A 69 -5.87 8.65 -11.95
N ARG A 70 -6.96 8.54 -11.19
CA ARG A 70 -8.20 9.29 -11.45
C ARG A 70 -8.23 10.64 -10.74
N ASP A 71 -7.77 10.66 -9.49
CA ASP A 71 -7.96 11.79 -8.58
C ASP A 71 -6.63 12.55 -8.34
N HIS A 72 -5.52 12.10 -8.98
CA HIS A 72 -4.17 12.64 -8.80
C HIS A 72 -3.73 12.72 -7.33
N ASP A 73 -4.12 11.70 -6.55
CA ASP A 73 -3.96 11.68 -5.10
C ASP A 73 -3.37 10.35 -4.63
N THR A 74 -2.27 10.45 -3.88
CA THR A 74 -1.43 9.34 -3.42
C THR A 74 -1.69 8.94 -1.97
N ALA A 75 -2.66 9.56 -1.29
CA ALA A 75 -3.01 9.27 0.11
C ALA A 75 -3.40 7.80 0.36
N GLY A 76 -3.85 7.09 -0.68
CA GLY A 76 -4.08 5.65 -0.61
C GLY A 76 -2.81 4.85 -0.29
N PHE A 77 -1.68 5.20 -0.90
CA PHE A 77 -0.40 4.55 -0.61
C PHE A 77 0.16 4.93 0.75
N GLU A 78 -0.04 6.18 1.19
CA GLU A 78 0.31 6.55 2.55
C GLU A 78 -0.49 5.79 3.61
N ALA A 79 -1.80 5.58 3.38
CA ALA A 79 -2.64 4.80 4.26
C ALA A 79 -2.14 3.34 4.36
N LEU A 80 -1.71 2.75 3.24
CA LEU A 80 -1.08 1.44 3.23
C LEU A 80 0.26 1.41 3.98
N THR A 81 1.07 2.48 3.89
CA THR A 81 2.33 2.60 4.64
C THR A 81 2.11 2.53 6.15
N ARG A 82 1.06 3.22 6.65
CA ARG A 82 0.72 3.31 8.06
C ARG A 82 -0.01 2.08 8.60
N LEU A 83 -0.68 1.31 7.75
CA LEU A 83 -1.56 0.21 8.16
C LEU A 83 -0.90 -0.81 9.11
N PRO A 84 0.36 -1.25 8.93
CA PRO A 84 0.98 -2.18 9.87
C PRO A 84 1.17 -1.60 11.28
N GLU A 85 1.38 -0.28 11.39
CA GLU A 85 1.50 0.41 12.68
C GLU A 85 0.13 0.47 13.38
N GLU A 86 -0.93 0.77 12.61
CA GLU A 86 -2.31 0.75 13.11
C GLU A 86 -2.69 -0.64 13.64
N LEU A 87 -2.37 -1.69 12.89
CA LEU A 87 -2.61 -3.08 13.27
C LEU A 87 -1.81 -3.51 14.51
N ALA A 88 -0.65 -2.91 14.73
CA ALA A 88 0.21 -3.17 15.89
C ALA A 88 -0.23 -2.45 17.17
N LYS A 89 -1.16 -1.48 17.10
CA LYS A 89 -1.64 -0.75 18.27
C LYS A 89 -2.26 -1.72 19.30
N PRO A 90 -2.04 -1.50 20.62
CA PRO A 90 -2.65 -2.34 21.65
C PRO A 90 -4.18 -2.34 21.59
N SER A 91 -4.80 -3.51 21.80
CA SER A 91 -6.25 -3.70 21.88
C SER A 91 -6.56 -4.81 22.90
N GLY A 92 -7.12 -4.44 24.06
CA GLY A 92 -7.39 -5.36 25.16
C GLY A 92 -6.12 -6.09 25.64
N ARG A 93 -6.12 -7.44 25.56
CA ARG A 93 -4.96 -8.29 25.89
C ARG A 93 -3.98 -8.51 24.72
N GLY A 94 -4.30 -8.00 23.53
CA GLY A 94 -3.52 -8.19 22.31
C GLY A 94 -3.31 -6.87 21.56
N ASN A 95 -3.31 -6.95 20.23
CA ASN A 95 -3.25 -5.79 19.35
C ASN A 95 -4.49 -5.75 18.45
N VAL A 96 -4.66 -4.65 17.70
CA VAL A 96 -5.80 -4.47 16.78
C VAL A 96 -5.93 -5.67 15.84
N LEU A 97 -4.82 -6.15 15.27
CA LEU A 97 -4.82 -7.31 14.36
C LEU A 97 -5.45 -8.58 14.96
N LEU A 98 -5.16 -8.88 16.22
CA LEU A 98 -5.68 -10.07 16.92
C LEU A 98 -7.08 -9.87 17.51
N SER A 99 -7.66 -8.68 17.35
CA SER A 99 -9.00 -8.34 17.82
C SER A 99 -10.04 -8.16 16.70
N LEU A 100 -9.63 -8.35 15.44
CA LEU A 100 -10.49 -8.32 14.25
C LEU A 100 -11.32 -9.59 14.09
#